data_AF-W0JXD9-F1
#
_entry.id   AF-W0JXD9-F1
#
_cell.length_a   1.000
_cell.length_b   1.000
_cell.length_c   1.000
_cell.angle_alpha   90.00
_cell.angle_beta   90.00
_cell.angle_gamma   90.00
#
_symmetry.space_group_name_H-M   'P 1'
#
loop_
_entity.id
_entity.type
_entity.pdbx_description
1 polymer ?
#
loop_
_entity_poly.entity_id
_entity_poly.type
_entity_poly.pdbx_seq_one_letter_code
_entity_poly.pdbx_strand_id
1 'polypeptide(L)'
;MDVMDKETLEPERLAQNAPRLETVVQLLNRPALTRVYVYVCYWGPVAPPEIMETLELSKSTTYEYIDTLVELGLVDRDDSTRPQQLTADPIIIAEQFVPIVITPTVLHALALQEVDEDVEYFMDRYGLGKLIAALRGAGLHFAGKTTQRMVATDIVVRDTEAMMIIYALEPALAVGREHDPFFEYLFPDVYDEIDFLELDEIADSPSNASDLDG
;
A
#
# COMPACT_ATOMS: atom_id res chain seq x y z
N MET A 1 -19.60 -18.81 -1.65
CA MET A 1 -19.21 -17.41 -1.44
C MET A 1 -18.60 -16.99 -2.75
N ASP A 2 -19.24 -16.06 -3.42
CA ASP A 2 -19.12 -15.83 -4.86
C ASP A 2 -17.70 -15.37 -5.21
N VAL A 3 -16.95 -16.25 -5.86
CA VAL A 3 -15.62 -15.97 -6.40
C VAL A 3 -15.86 -15.04 -7.57
N MET A 4 -15.66 -13.73 -7.36
CA MET A 4 -15.86 -12.71 -8.40
C MET A 4 -15.19 -13.17 -9.69
N ASP A 5 -16.04 -13.39 -10.69
CA ASP A 5 -15.69 -14.06 -11.93
C ASP A 5 -14.58 -13.31 -12.67
N LYS A 6 -13.70 -14.04 -13.35
CA LYS A 6 -12.60 -13.50 -14.18
C LYS A 6 -13.11 -12.49 -15.23
N GLU A 7 -14.42 -12.49 -15.48
CA GLU A 7 -15.19 -11.58 -16.33
C GLU A 7 -15.16 -10.10 -15.87
N THR A 8 -14.89 -9.83 -14.58
CA THR A 8 -14.83 -8.45 -14.04
C THR A 8 -13.58 -7.68 -14.47
N LEU A 9 -12.57 -8.40 -15.00
CA LEU A 9 -11.29 -7.88 -15.48
C LEU A 9 -11.23 -7.77 -17.01
N GLU A 10 -12.36 -7.99 -17.69
CA GLU A 10 -12.47 -7.80 -19.14
C GLU A 10 -12.17 -6.31 -19.50
N PRO A 11 -11.35 -6.04 -20.53
CA PRO A 11 -10.96 -4.67 -20.92
C PRO A 11 -12.14 -3.74 -21.17
N GLU A 12 -13.27 -4.30 -21.65
CA GLU A 12 -14.50 -3.56 -21.96
C GLU A 12 -15.26 -3.10 -20.70
N ARG A 13 -15.06 -3.77 -19.55
CA ARG A 13 -15.63 -3.42 -18.24
C ARG A 13 -14.72 -2.45 -17.47
N LEU A 14 -13.40 -2.54 -17.65
CA LEU A 14 -12.43 -1.55 -17.19
C LEU A 14 -12.55 -0.21 -17.94
N ALA A 15 -12.85 -0.22 -19.24
CA ALA A 15 -13.11 0.99 -20.03
C ALA A 15 -14.40 1.73 -19.62
N GLN A 16 -15.36 1.06 -19.00
CA GLN A 16 -16.57 1.69 -18.42
C GLN A 16 -16.28 2.45 -17.11
N ASN A 17 -15.05 2.37 -16.58
CA ASN A 17 -14.62 2.97 -15.31
C ASN A 17 -13.89 4.32 -15.46
N ALA A 18 -14.10 5.08 -16.54
CA ALA A 18 -13.50 6.42 -16.67
C ALA A 18 -13.64 7.32 -15.42
N PRO A 19 -14.78 7.31 -14.68
CA PRO A 19 -14.90 8.02 -13.40
C PRO A 19 -13.96 7.48 -12.31
N ARG A 20 -13.72 6.16 -12.25
CA ARG A 20 -12.80 5.56 -11.27
C ARG A 20 -11.35 5.94 -11.54
N LEU A 21 -10.98 6.17 -12.80
CA LEU A 21 -9.64 6.63 -13.15
C LEU A 21 -9.37 8.04 -12.60
N GLU A 22 -10.33 8.96 -12.76
CA GLU A 22 -10.23 10.31 -12.20
C GLU A 22 -10.11 10.27 -10.67
N THR A 23 -10.93 9.46 -10.02
CA THR A 23 -10.88 9.25 -8.57
C THR A 23 -9.53 8.68 -8.11
N VAL A 24 -8.97 7.70 -8.83
CA VAL A 24 -7.64 7.18 -8.50
C VAL A 24 -6.56 8.24 -8.71
N VAL A 25 -6.65 9.07 -9.75
CA VAL A 25 -5.73 10.21 -9.92
C VAL A 25 -5.82 11.18 -8.74
N GLN A 26 -6.99 11.42 -8.16
CA GLN A 26 -7.12 12.23 -6.94
C GLN A 26 -6.37 11.60 -5.76
N LEU A 27 -6.49 10.29 -5.55
CA LEU A 27 -5.75 9.56 -4.52
C LEU A 27 -4.24 9.60 -4.76
N LEU A 28 -3.80 9.35 -5.99
CA LEU A 28 -2.38 9.34 -6.35
C LEU A 28 -1.68 10.70 -6.11
N ASN A 29 -2.44 11.80 -6.19
CA ASN A 29 -1.92 13.16 -5.95
C ASN A 29 -2.11 13.67 -4.52
N ARG A 30 -2.77 12.90 -3.64
CA ARG A 30 -3.08 13.32 -2.26
C ARG A 30 -2.77 12.18 -1.27
N PRO A 31 -1.49 11.92 -0.95
CA PRO A 31 -1.10 10.77 -0.15
C PRO A 31 -1.74 10.76 1.25
N ALA A 32 -1.86 11.92 1.91
CA ALA A 32 -2.62 12.05 3.17
C ALA A 32 -4.10 11.63 3.08
N LEU A 33 -4.79 11.96 1.98
CA LEU A 33 -6.17 11.52 1.72
C LEU A 33 -6.22 10.00 1.49
N THR A 34 -5.23 9.49 0.75
CA THR A 34 -5.07 8.07 0.45
C THR A 34 -4.84 7.23 1.70
N ARG A 35 -4.13 7.74 2.72
CA ARG A 35 -3.99 7.06 4.02
C ARG A 35 -5.35 6.75 4.65
N VAL A 36 -6.28 7.71 4.63
CA VAL A 36 -7.64 7.51 5.16
C VAL A 36 -8.41 6.48 4.32
N TYR A 37 -8.37 6.60 3.00
CA TYR A 37 -9.05 5.64 2.11
C TYR A 37 -8.58 4.21 2.33
N VAL A 38 -7.26 3.99 2.36
CA VAL A 38 -6.64 2.68 2.61
C VAL A 38 -7.02 2.14 3.99
N TYR A 39 -7.02 3.00 5.01
CA TYR A 39 -7.43 2.59 6.35
C TYR A 39 -8.88 2.08 6.38
N VAL A 40 -9.81 2.80 5.74
CA VAL A 40 -11.21 2.35 5.66
C VAL A 40 -11.33 1.06 4.84
N CYS A 41 -10.52 0.86 3.80
CA CYS A 41 -10.50 -0.39 3.03
C CYS A 41 -10.08 -1.60 3.87
N TYR A 42 -9.08 -1.45 4.73
CA TYR A 42 -8.53 -2.58 5.49
C TYR A 42 -9.32 -2.91 6.76
N TRP A 43 -9.82 -1.89 7.44
CA TRP A 43 -10.43 -2.05 8.76
C TRP A 43 -11.92 -1.74 8.80
N GLY A 44 -12.52 -1.30 7.69
CA GLY A 44 -13.95 -1.02 7.61
C GLY A 44 -14.83 -2.21 8.01
N PRO A 45 -15.97 -1.99 8.68
CA PRO A 45 -16.53 -0.70 9.10
C PRO A 45 -15.77 -0.04 10.26
N VAL A 46 -15.48 1.27 10.14
CA VAL A 46 -14.79 2.07 11.19
C VAL A 46 -15.45 3.42 11.45
N ALA A 47 -15.31 3.94 12.66
CA ALA A 47 -15.79 5.27 13.01
C ALA A 47 -14.71 6.37 12.84
N PRO A 48 -15.09 7.64 12.57
CA PRO A 48 -14.13 8.74 12.48
C PRO A 48 -13.15 8.89 13.67
N PRO A 49 -13.56 8.66 14.94
CA PRO A 49 -12.61 8.70 16.06
C PRO A 49 -11.49 7.65 15.98
N GLU A 50 -11.75 6.47 15.43
CA GLU A 50 -10.74 5.40 15.27
C GLU A 50 -9.70 5.78 14.21
N ILE A 51 -10.16 6.44 13.13
CA ILE A 51 -9.28 7.01 12.10
C ILE A 51 -8.42 8.13 12.69
N MET A 52 -9.01 9.04 13.49
CA MET A 52 -8.28 10.13 14.14
C MET A 52 -7.16 9.60 15.04
N GLU A 53 -7.48 8.60 15.87
CA GLU A 53 -6.54 8.01 16.81
C GLU A 53 -5.43 7.26 16.08
N THR A 54 -5.78 6.39 15.12
CA THR A 54 -4.80 5.52 14.47
C THR A 54 -3.91 6.25 13.47
N LEU A 55 -4.45 7.22 12.73
CA LEU A 55 -3.69 7.98 11.73
C LEU A 55 -3.11 9.29 12.30
N GLU A 56 -3.30 9.54 13.59
CA GLU A 56 -2.86 10.75 14.31
C GLU A 56 -3.35 12.05 13.66
N LEU A 57 -4.57 12.02 13.11
CA LEU A 57 -5.15 13.15 12.39
C LEU A 57 -5.98 14.05 13.32
N SER A 58 -5.93 15.36 13.05
CA SER A 58 -6.82 16.30 13.71
C SER A 58 -8.28 16.00 13.36
N LYS A 59 -9.21 16.44 14.23
CA LYS A 59 -10.65 16.31 13.95
C LYS A 59 -11.03 16.98 12.64
N SER A 60 -10.64 18.23 12.42
CA SER A 60 -11.01 18.95 11.18
C SER A 60 -10.48 18.23 9.94
N THR A 61 -9.22 17.80 9.96
CA THR A 61 -8.58 17.09 8.84
C THR A 61 -9.27 15.75 8.57
N THR A 62 -9.59 14.99 9.61
CA THR A 62 -10.26 13.69 9.45
C THR A 62 -11.62 13.85 8.78
N TYR A 63 -12.45 14.78 9.25
CA TYR A 63 -13.77 15.01 8.66
C TYR A 63 -13.66 15.59 7.23
N GLU A 64 -12.71 16.49 6.97
CA GLU A 64 -12.43 17.01 5.61
C GLU A 64 -12.08 15.88 4.64
N TYR A 65 -11.20 14.96 5.05
CA TYR A 65 -10.80 13.82 4.22
C TYR A 65 -11.94 12.84 4.01
N ILE A 66 -12.71 12.51 5.05
CA ILE A 66 -13.88 11.64 4.90
C ILE A 66 -14.91 12.28 3.96
N ASP A 67 -15.23 13.57 4.14
CA ASP A 67 -16.20 14.26 3.28
C ASP A 67 -15.72 14.26 1.81
N THR A 68 -14.43 14.52 1.59
CA THR A 68 -13.82 14.42 0.25
C THR A 68 -13.96 13.00 -0.33
N LEU A 69 -13.68 11.95 0.44
CA LEU A 69 -13.78 10.56 -0.02
C LEU A 69 -15.23 10.15 -0.32
N VAL A 70 -16.18 10.63 0.47
CA VAL A 70 -17.63 10.43 0.23
C VAL A 70 -18.06 11.13 -1.05
N GLU A 71 -17.62 12.38 -1.27
CA GLU A 71 -17.89 13.14 -2.50
C GLU A 71 -17.33 12.45 -3.75
N LEU A 72 -16.15 11.82 -3.62
CA LEU A 72 -15.54 11.02 -4.68
C LEU A 72 -16.18 9.63 -4.87
N GLY A 73 -17.13 9.24 -4.01
CA GLY A 73 -17.77 7.92 -4.03
C GLY A 73 -16.84 6.77 -3.66
N LEU A 74 -15.80 7.05 -2.87
CA LEU A 74 -14.81 6.07 -2.41
C LEU A 74 -15.14 5.47 -1.05
N VAL A 75 -15.85 6.23 -0.23
CA VAL A 75 -16.24 5.85 1.13
C VAL A 75 -17.74 6.06 1.26
N ASP A 76 -18.42 5.05 1.78
CA ASP A 76 -19.80 5.13 2.21
C ASP A 76 -19.87 5.43 3.71
N ARG A 77 -20.86 6.22 4.09
CA ARG A 77 -21.15 6.59 5.48
C ARG A 77 -22.51 6.08 5.88
N ASP A 78 -22.56 5.19 6.87
CA ASP A 78 -23.81 4.75 7.48
C ASP A 78 -24.30 5.80 8.49
N ASP A 79 -25.26 6.62 8.05
CA ASP A 79 -25.89 7.65 8.87
C ASP A 79 -26.88 7.10 9.91
N SER A 80 -27.21 5.79 9.86
CA SER A 80 -28.12 5.14 10.79
C SER A 80 -27.46 4.79 12.14
N THR A 81 -26.13 4.74 12.19
CA THR A 81 -25.37 4.43 13.42
C THR A 81 -24.83 5.69 14.12
N ARG A 82 -24.50 5.55 15.41
CA ARG A 82 -23.79 6.57 16.20
C ARG A 82 -22.69 5.88 17.04
N PRO A 83 -21.40 6.20 16.83
CA PRO A 83 -20.86 7.05 15.76
C PRO A 83 -21.17 6.48 14.36
N GLN A 84 -21.14 7.34 13.34
CA GLN A 84 -21.29 6.95 11.94
C GLN A 84 -20.19 5.95 11.58
N GLN A 85 -20.56 4.88 10.87
CA GLN A 85 -19.62 3.87 10.40
C GLN A 85 -19.25 4.13 8.94
N LEU A 86 -17.99 3.91 8.60
CA LEU A 86 -17.43 4.15 7.28
C LEU A 86 -16.99 2.84 6.67
N THR A 87 -17.37 2.61 5.43
CA THR A 87 -16.94 1.47 4.61
C THR A 87 -16.40 1.96 3.29
N ALA A 88 -15.48 1.21 2.69
CA ALA A 88 -14.93 1.52 1.39
C ALA A 88 -14.88 0.25 0.55
N ASP A 89 -15.26 0.37 -0.72
CA ASP A 89 -15.03 -0.70 -1.68
C ASP A 89 -13.61 -0.56 -2.27
N PRO A 90 -12.74 -1.56 -2.09
CA PRO A 90 -11.40 -1.56 -2.67
C PRO A 90 -11.44 -1.38 -4.20
N ILE A 91 -10.65 -0.45 -4.71
CA ILE A 91 -10.48 -0.25 -6.15
C ILE A 91 -9.30 -1.05 -6.67
N ILE A 92 -9.50 -1.69 -7.83
CA ILE A 92 -8.44 -2.21 -8.69
C ILE A 92 -8.50 -1.50 -10.05
N ILE A 93 -7.36 -0.95 -10.50
CA ILE A 93 -7.17 -0.51 -11.89
C ILE A 93 -6.11 -1.39 -12.52
N ALA A 94 -6.46 -2.06 -13.61
CA ALA A 94 -5.54 -2.82 -14.44
C ALA A 94 -5.47 -2.20 -15.84
N GLU A 95 -4.29 -1.80 -16.28
CA GLU A 95 -4.06 -1.31 -17.65
C GLU A 95 -3.37 -2.40 -18.49
N GLN A 96 -3.87 -2.63 -19.71
CA GLN A 96 -3.43 -3.72 -20.58
C GLN A 96 -2.22 -3.33 -21.43
N PHE A 97 -2.07 -2.03 -21.74
CA PHE A 97 -0.94 -1.53 -22.53
C PHE A 97 0.28 -1.20 -21.67
N VAL A 98 0.06 -0.97 -20.38
CA VAL A 98 1.09 -0.81 -19.36
C VAL A 98 0.63 -1.65 -18.17
N PRO A 99 1.26 -2.81 -17.87
CA PRO A 99 0.79 -3.73 -16.84
C PRO A 99 0.95 -3.12 -15.45
N ILE A 100 0.03 -2.23 -15.10
CA ILE A 100 -0.04 -1.55 -13.81
C ILE A 100 -1.33 -2.01 -13.18
N VAL A 101 -1.20 -2.63 -12.00
CA VAL A 101 -2.31 -2.98 -11.13
C VAL A 101 -2.25 -2.02 -9.94
N ILE A 102 -3.20 -1.10 -9.82
CA ILE A 102 -3.32 -0.21 -8.66
C ILE A 102 -4.36 -0.82 -7.72
N THR A 103 -3.91 -1.35 -6.58
CA THR A 103 -4.74 -1.92 -5.51
C THR A 103 -4.59 -1.06 -4.23
N PRO A 104 -5.39 -1.30 -3.17
CA PRO A 104 -5.13 -0.72 -1.85
C PRO A 104 -3.69 -0.87 -1.37
N THR A 105 -3.01 -2.00 -1.65
CA THR A 105 -1.60 -2.20 -1.28
C THR A 105 -0.68 -1.19 -2.00
N VAL A 106 -0.91 -0.92 -3.28
CA VAL A 106 -0.14 0.08 -4.04
C VAL A 106 -0.42 1.50 -3.51
N LEU A 107 -1.68 1.78 -3.20
CA LEU A 107 -2.08 3.05 -2.58
C LEU A 107 -1.49 3.21 -1.17
N HIS A 108 -1.40 2.12 -0.39
CA HIS A 108 -0.75 2.11 0.91
C HIS A 108 0.74 2.43 0.78
N ALA A 109 1.44 1.75 -0.13
CA ALA A 109 2.84 2.00 -0.43
C ALA A 109 3.10 3.47 -0.81
N LEU A 110 2.22 4.07 -1.63
CA LEU A 110 2.27 5.50 -1.93
C LEU A 110 2.07 6.35 -0.67
N ALA A 111 1.06 6.01 0.12
CA ALA A 111 0.61 6.80 1.25
C ALA A 111 1.61 6.79 2.44
N LEU A 112 2.52 5.81 2.49
CA LEU A 112 3.62 5.77 3.44
C LEU A 112 4.53 7.00 3.37
N GLN A 113 4.60 7.71 2.23
CA GLN A 113 5.42 8.92 2.11
C GLN A 113 5.05 10.04 3.11
N GLU A 114 3.86 10.01 3.71
CA GLU A 114 3.45 10.99 4.73
C GLU A 114 4.07 10.71 6.11
N VAL A 115 4.63 9.52 6.32
CA VAL A 115 5.12 9.05 7.62
C VAL A 115 6.48 8.36 7.57
N ASP A 116 6.98 8.05 6.37
CA ASP A 116 8.25 7.38 6.14
C ASP A 116 9.12 8.20 5.17
N GLU A 117 10.23 8.73 5.68
CA GLU A 117 11.15 9.62 4.95
C GLU A 117 11.86 8.90 3.79
N ASP A 118 12.06 7.58 3.87
CA ASP A 118 12.68 6.81 2.79
C ASP A 118 11.70 6.64 1.62
N VAL A 119 10.41 6.44 1.90
CA VAL A 119 9.37 6.43 0.86
C VAL A 119 9.21 7.82 0.24
N GLU A 120 9.20 8.89 1.04
CA GLU A 120 9.14 10.28 0.55
C GLU A 120 10.32 10.58 -0.39
N TYR A 121 11.55 10.34 0.08
CA TYR A 121 12.77 10.53 -0.71
C TYR A 121 12.76 9.71 -2.01
N PHE A 122 12.32 8.45 -1.94
CA PHE A 122 12.26 7.60 -3.12
C PHE A 122 11.22 8.11 -4.13
N MET A 123 10.04 8.52 -3.66
CA MET A 123 8.98 9.08 -4.50
C MET A 123 9.42 10.36 -5.20
N ASP A 124 10.04 11.30 -4.48
CA ASP A 124 10.55 12.55 -5.05
C ASP A 124 11.60 12.32 -6.14
N ARG A 125 12.45 11.31 -5.94
CA ARG A 125 13.56 11.01 -6.84
C ARG A 125 13.15 10.19 -8.06
N TYR A 126 12.20 9.27 -7.89
CA TYR A 126 11.96 8.19 -8.84
C TYR A 126 10.51 8.09 -9.32
N GLY A 127 9.56 8.65 -8.57
CA GLY A 127 8.14 8.66 -8.89
C GLY A 127 7.43 7.31 -8.77
N LEU A 128 6.11 7.35 -8.95
CA LEU A 128 5.20 6.23 -8.73
C LEU A 128 5.56 4.97 -9.53
N GLY A 129 5.98 5.10 -10.79
CA GLY A 129 6.29 3.94 -11.63
C GLY A 129 7.43 3.10 -11.05
N LYS A 130 8.45 3.75 -10.48
CA LYS A 130 9.54 3.05 -9.79
C LYS A 130 9.16 2.58 -8.40
N LEU A 131 8.26 3.28 -7.69
CA LEU A 131 7.70 2.79 -6.43
C LEU A 131 6.95 1.46 -6.63
N ILE A 132 6.12 1.35 -7.67
CA ILE A 132 5.39 0.12 -7.99
C ILE A 132 6.37 -1.02 -8.32
N ALA A 133 7.43 -0.72 -9.09
CA ALA A 133 8.48 -1.70 -9.38
C ALA A 133 9.26 -2.11 -8.12
N ALA A 134 9.55 -1.16 -7.22
CA ALA A 134 10.18 -1.43 -5.93
C ALA A 134 9.28 -2.28 -5.03
N LEU A 135 7.97 -2.02 -4.97
CA LEU A 135 6.99 -2.81 -4.21
C LEU A 135 6.95 -4.26 -4.70
N ARG A 136 6.92 -4.47 -6.01
CA ARG A 136 7.03 -5.81 -6.61
C ARG A 136 8.36 -6.47 -6.25
N GLY A 137 9.47 -5.73 -6.34
CA GLY A 137 10.80 -6.21 -5.96
C GLY A 137 10.92 -6.57 -4.48
N ALA A 138 10.29 -5.79 -3.59
CA ALA A 138 10.25 -6.01 -2.16
C ALA A 138 9.48 -7.30 -1.82
N GLY A 139 8.28 -7.50 -2.38
CA GLY A 139 7.56 -8.76 -2.18
C GLY A 139 8.34 -9.98 -2.71
N LEU A 140 9.01 -9.87 -3.86
CA LEU A 140 9.92 -10.94 -4.34
C LEU A 140 11.11 -11.17 -3.40
N HIS A 141 11.61 -10.12 -2.74
CA HIS A 141 12.71 -10.22 -1.80
C HIS A 141 12.28 -10.95 -0.53
N PHE A 142 11.14 -10.56 0.05
CA PHE A 142 10.56 -11.23 1.22
C PHE A 142 10.08 -12.67 0.94
N ALA A 143 9.77 -12.99 -0.32
CA ALA A 143 9.54 -14.37 -0.76
C ALA A 143 10.83 -15.17 -1.06
N GLY A 144 12.02 -14.61 -0.78
CA GLY A 144 13.31 -15.26 -1.04
C GLY A 144 13.63 -15.49 -2.52
N LYS A 145 12.92 -14.85 -3.45
CA LYS A 145 13.09 -15.03 -4.90
C LYS A 145 14.14 -14.12 -5.51
N THR A 146 14.47 -13.03 -4.82
CA THR A 146 15.47 -12.07 -5.29
C THR A 146 16.30 -11.50 -4.14
N THR A 147 17.42 -10.88 -4.50
CA THR A 147 18.28 -10.15 -3.55
C THR A 147 18.09 -8.66 -3.76
N GLN A 148 18.36 -7.85 -2.73
CA GLN A 148 18.30 -6.38 -2.81
C GLN A 148 19.11 -5.82 -4.00
N ARG A 149 20.29 -6.40 -4.26
CA ARG A 149 21.15 -5.99 -5.38
C ARG A 149 20.54 -6.31 -6.74
N MET A 150 19.83 -7.43 -6.87
CA MET A 150 19.11 -7.75 -8.11
C MET A 150 17.94 -6.78 -8.30
N VAL A 151 17.16 -6.50 -7.25
CA VAL A 151 16.10 -5.48 -7.30
C VAL A 151 16.66 -4.12 -7.73
N ALA A 152 17.75 -3.65 -7.12
CA ALA A 152 18.40 -2.39 -7.47
C ALA A 152 18.78 -2.32 -8.96
N THR A 153 19.31 -3.44 -9.48
CA THR A 153 19.68 -3.58 -10.90
C THR A 153 18.44 -3.52 -11.79
N ASP A 154 17.39 -4.25 -11.44
CA ASP A 154 16.17 -4.38 -12.23
C ASP A 154 15.40 -3.06 -12.34
N ILE A 155 15.33 -2.29 -11.24
CA ILE A 155 14.61 -1.00 -11.20
C ILE A 155 15.54 0.20 -11.47
N VAL A 156 16.82 -0.06 -11.74
CA VAL A 156 17.85 0.93 -12.10
C VAL A 156 17.96 2.06 -11.06
N VAL A 157 18.29 1.67 -9.82
CA VAL A 157 18.56 2.57 -8.68
C VAL A 157 19.83 2.14 -7.96
N ARG A 158 20.28 2.92 -6.96
CA ARG A 158 21.46 2.56 -6.16
C ARG A 158 21.12 1.41 -5.20
N ASP A 159 22.08 0.52 -4.94
CA ASP A 159 21.92 -0.60 -3.99
C ASP A 159 21.40 -0.14 -2.62
N THR A 160 21.92 0.97 -2.10
CA THR A 160 21.48 1.54 -0.82
C THR A 160 20.04 2.05 -0.87
N GLU A 161 19.63 2.68 -1.98
CA GLU A 161 18.26 3.19 -2.13
C GLU A 161 17.27 2.04 -2.31
N ALA A 162 17.64 0.98 -3.03
CA ALA A 162 16.84 -0.24 -3.12
C ALA A 162 16.67 -0.90 -1.75
N MET A 163 17.75 -1.03 -0.97
CA MET A 163 17.68 -1.59 0.38
C MET A 163 16.70 -0.81 1.27
N MET A 164 16.84 0.53 1.32
CA MET A 164 15.96 1.39 2.12
C MET A 164 14.50 1.25 1.69
N ILE A 165 14.20 1.37 0.39
CA ILE A 165 12.80 1.29 -0.07
C ILE A 165 12.19 -0.09 0.11
N ILE A 166 12.97 -1.18 0.03
CA ILE A 166 12.45 -2.54 0.22
C ILE A 166 11.90 -2.72 1.64
N TYR A 167 12.64 -2.26 2.65
CA TYR A 167 12.20 -2.37 4.04
C TYR A 167 11.14 -1.33 4.41
N ALA A 168 11.23 -0.11 3.87
CA ALA A 168 10.22 0.91 4.07
C ALA A 168 8.83 0.49 3.53
N LEU A 169 8.80 -0.41 2.54
CA LEU A 169 7.55 -0.95 1.97
C LEU A 169 7.00 -2.19 2.70
N GLU A 170 7.70 -2.73 3.69
CA GLU A 170 7.26 -3.88 4.47
C GLU A 170 5.88 -3.68 5.12
N PRO A 171 5.56 -2.54 5.78
CA PRO A 171 4.25 -2.32 6.37
C PRO A 171 3.10 -2.39 5.35
N ALA A 172 3.34 -1.89 4.13
CA ALA A 172 2.34 -1.95 3.08
C ALA A 172 2.08 -3.38 2.61
N LEU A 173 3.14 -4.17 2.47
CA LEU A 173 3.07 -5.57 2.07
C LEU A 173 2.44 -6.44 3.15
N ALA A 174 2.80 -6.23 4.42
CA ALA A 174 2.30 -7.00 5.56
C ALA A 174 0.78 -6.82 5.73
N VAL A 175 0.32 -5.58 5.84
CA VAL A 175 -1.10 -5.28 5.99
C VAL A 175 -1.86 -5.61 4.70
N GLY A 176 -1.27 -5.32 3.53
CA GLY A 176 -1.87 -5.65 2.24
C GLY A 176 -2.14 -7.14 2.07
N ARG A 177 -1.22 -8.01 2.50
CA ARG A 177 -1.41 -9.47 2.44
C ARG A 177 -2.62 -9.94 3.24
N GLU A 178 -2.88 -9.31 4.39
CA GLU A 178 -3.98 -9.69 5.27
C GLU A 178 -5.33 -9.11 4.79
N HIS A 179 -5.32 -7.88 4.28
CA HIS A 179 -6.55 -7.10 4.08
C HIS A 179 -6.87 -6.71 2.63
N ASP A 180 -5.91 -6.70 1.71
CA ASP A 180 -6.15 -6.33 0.31
C ASP A 180 -6.73 -7.53 -0.46
N PRO A 181 -8.01 -7.48 -0.89
CA PRO A 181 -8.63 -8.59 -1.63
C PRO A 181 -7.98 -8.83 -3.00
N PHE A 182 -7.13 -7.90 -3.47
CA PHE A 182 -6.44 -7.99 -4.74
C PHE A 182 -4.94 -8.30 -4.60
N PHE A 183 -4.46 -8.65 -3.40
CA PHE A 183 -3.04 -8.89 -3.15
C PHE A 183 -2.44 -9.97 -4.08
N GLU A 184 -3.19 -11.03 -4.37
CA GLU A 184 -2.77 -12.09 -5.30
C GLU A 184 -2.54 -11.59 -6.74
N TYR A 185 -3.21 -10.52 -7.17
CA TYR A 185 -2.97 -9.92 -8.49
C TYR A 185 -1.67 -9.12 -8.54
N LEU A 186 -1.24 -8.56 -7.42
CA LEU A 186 0.06 -7.92 -7.28
C LEU A 186 1.19 -8.97 -7.15
N PHE A 187 0.88 -10.12 -6.54
CA PHE A 187 1.82 -11.21 -6.29
C PHE A 187 1.40 -12.59 -6.80
N PRO A 188 1.08 -12.76 -8.11
CA PRO A 188 0.48 -14.00 -8.62
C PRO A 188 1.36 -15.24 -8.47
N ASP A 189 2.68 -15.05 -8.39
CA ASP A 189 3.65 -16.14 -8.37
C ASP A 189 4.21 -16.45 -6.98
N VAL A 190 3.93 -15.60 -5.97
CA VAL A 190 4.66 -15.61 -4.69
C VAL A 190 3.86 -15.18 -3.46
N TYR A 191 2.57 -14.86 -3.58
CA TYR A 191 1.79 -14.27 -2.49
C TYR A 191 1.75 -15.12 -1.20
N ASP A 192 1.80 -16.45 -1.33
CA ASP A 192 1.82 -17.42 -0.22
C ASP A 192 3.22 -17.63 0.36
N GLU A 193 4.27 -17.29 -0.40
CA GLU A 193 5.67 -17.45 -0.02
C GLU A 193 6.28 -16.20 0.65
N ILE A 194 5.62 -15.03 0.55
CA ILE A 194 6.09 -13.81 1.21
C ILE A 194 6.14 -14.04 2.72
N ASP A 195 7.31 -13.90 3.31
CA ASP A 195 7.54 -14.03 4.75
C ASP A 195 8.18 -12.74 5.27
N PHE A 196 7.48 -12.09 6.19
CA PHE A 196 7.98 -10.89 6.85
C PHE A 196 8.66 -11.34 8.12
N LEU A 197 9.93 -10.99 8.28
CA LEU A 197 10.62 -11.27 9.53
C LEU A 197 9.89 -10.50 10.64
N GLU A 198 9.48 -11.17 11.71
CA GLU A 198 8.99 -10.46 12.90
C GLU A 198 10.07 -9.46 13.32
N LEU A 199 9.73 -8.16 13.28
CA LEU A 199 10.65 -7.03 13.54
C LEU A 199 11.25 -7.02 14.96
N ASP A 200 11.03 -8.05 15.77
CA ASP A 200 11.55 -8.20 17.13
C ASP A 200 13.00 -8.71 17.19
N GLU A 201 13.59 -9.25 16.12
CA GLU A 201 14.94 -9.85 16.20
C GLU A 201 16.12 -8.94 15.83
N ILE A 202 15.89 -7.72 15.32
CA ILE A 202 17.00 -6.81 14.96
C ILE A 202 17.49 -5.97 16.17
N ALA A 203 16.76 -5.98 17.29
CA ALA A 203 17.15 -5.27 18.51
C ALA A 203 18.08 -6.05 19.46
N ASP A 204 18.31 -7.36 19.23
CA ASP A 204 19.08 -8.19 20.17
C ASP A 204 20.12 -9.08 19.46
N SER A 205 21.03 -8.44 18.72
CA SER A 205 22.37 -9.02 18.53
C SER A 205 23.36 -8.25 19.40
N PRO A 206 23.73 -8.75 20.59
CA PRO A 206 24.95 -8.27 21.23
C PRO A 206 26.10 -8.66 20.30
N SER A 207 26.79 -7.64 19.81
CA SER A 207 28.08 -7.79 19.16
C SER A 207 28.94 -8.76 19.97
N ASN A 208 29.27 -9.91 19.39
CA ASN A 208 30.38 -10.74 19.81
C ASN A 208 31.66 -9.91 19.69
N ALA A 209 31.99 -9.20 20.76
CA ALA A 209 33.33 -8.71 21.04
C ALA A 209 33.83 -9.46 22.29
N SER A 210 34.06 -10.75 22.12
CA SER A 210 34.99 -11.48 22.98
C SER A 210 36.27 -11.72 22.21
N ASP A 211 37.37 -11.33 22.87
CA ASP A 211 38.74 -11.81 22.71
C ASP A 211 39.68 -11.03 21.79
N LEU A 212 40.30 -10.00 22.39
CA LEU A 212 41.76 -9.90 22.36
C LEU A 212 42.26 -9.73 23.80
N ASP A 213 42.61 -10.85 24.42
CA ASP A 213 43.49 -10.90 25.59
C ASP A 213 44.92 -11.10 25.07
N GLY A 214 45.84 -10.22 25.46
CA GLY A 214 47.26 -10.21 25.03
C GLY A 214 48.00 -8.93 25.36
#